data_AF-A0A2N9MI25-F1
#
_entry.id   AF-A0A2N9MI25-F1
#
_cell.length_a   1.000
_cell.length_b   1.000
_cell.length_c   1.000
_cell.angle_alpha   90.00
_cell.angle_beta   90.00
_cell.angle_gamma   90.00
#
_symmetry.space_group_name_H-M   'P 1'
#
loop_
_entity.id
_entity.type
_entity.pdbx_description
1 polymer ?
#
loop_
_entity_poly.entity_id
_entity_poly.type
_entity_poly.pdbx_seq_one_letter_code
_entity_poly.pdbx_strand_id
1 'polypeptide(L)'
;MSLTDLQIACLELWRSNDPDSLIRDVKAEGLIERRLSGALGTLGTDLQDAAIALLSLMVTPDGLRNRISEVDAIGRIVEAEPSASSERLQRALAELVKTRLVREEVQDNAIYYEIVSEFLAPWIARVRRQRESNLTCSRNELPGALGSGFWFCCWSPRLRLLSQSGAPLKPSAGNKRLRRNGKGSETDKTHSKKRRQS
;
A
#
# COMPACT_ATOMS: atom_id res chain seq x y z
N MET A 1 -7.97 1.45 -14.46
CA MET A 1 -7.79 2.91 -14.35
C MET A 1 -9.06 3.48 -13.75
N SER A 2 -8.99 4.11 -12.58
CA SER A 2 -10.17 4.64 -11.88
C SER A 2 -10.55 6.03 -12.40
N LEU A 3 -11.79 6.47 -12.13
CA LEU A 3 -12.24 7.82 -12.49
C LEU A 3 -11.37 8.90 -11.84
N THR A 4 -10.94 8.67 -10.60
CA THR A 4 -10.12 9.63 -9.87
C THR A 4 -8.74 9.80 -10.51
N ASP A 5 -8.15 8.71 -11.01
CA ASP A 5 -6.87 8.74 -11.74
C ASP A 5 -6.98 9.59 -13.00
N LEU A 6 -8.08 9.42 -13.74
CA LEU A 6 -8.35 10.22 -14.94
C LEU A 6 -8.56 11.70 -14.59
N GLN A 7 -9.31 12.00 -13.53
CA GLN A 7 -9.52 13.37 -13.07
C GLN A 7 -8.20 14.05 -12.67
N ILE A 8 -7.33 13.31 -11.97
CA ILE A 8 -5.99 13.80 -11.61
C ILE A 8 -5.17 14.07 -12.87
N ALA A 9 -5.10 13.13 -13.80
CA ALA A 9 -4.35 13.27 -15.04
C ALA A 9 -4.86 14.43 -15.91
N CYS A 10 -6.17 14.57 -16.09
CA CYS A 10 -6.78 15.68 -16.81
C CYS A 10 -6.49 17.03 -16.15
N LEU A 11 -6.52 17.09 -14.81
CA LEU A 11 -6.20 18.31 -14.08
C LEU A 11 -4.73 18.71 -14.26
N GLU A 12 -3.80 17.76 -14.33
CA GLU A 12 -2.39 18.04 -14.60
C GLU A 12 -2.16 18.51 -16.05
N LEU A 13 -2.82 17.87 -17.02
CA LEU A 13 -2.75 18.32 -18.41
C LEU A 13 -3.29 19.75 -18.57
N TRP A 14 -4.40 20.06 -17.92
CA TRP A 14 -4.98 21.41 -17.95
C TRP A 14 -4.07 22.48 -17.33
N ARG A 15 -3.27 22.11 -16.33
CA ARG A 15 -2.33 23.02 -15.65
C ARG A 15 -0.98 23.14 -16.35
N SER A 16 -0.69 22.26 -17.32
CA SER A 16 0.57 22.28 -18.05
C SER A 16 0.59 23.40 -19.09
N ASN A 17 1.76 24.02 -19.25
CA ASN A 17 2.00 24.96 -20.36
C ASN A 17 2.17 24.24 -21.70
N ASP A 18 2.42 22.94 -21.69
CA ASP A 18 2.55 22.10 -22.87
C ASP A 18 1.89 20.72 -22.63
N PRO A 19 0.57 20.61 -22.83
CA PRO A 19 -0.15 19.35 -22.64
C PRO A 19 0.16 18.32 -23.74
N ASP A 20 0.51 18.77 -24.96
CA ASP A 20 0.72 17.87 -26.10
C ASP A 20 2.03 17.08 -25.98
N SER A 21 3.08 17.65 -25.40
CA SER A 21 4.27 16.86 -25.04
C SER A 21 3.98 15.88 -23.92
N LEU A 22 3.24 16.30 -22.89
CA LEU A 22 2.85 15.42 -21.78
C LEU A 22 2.04 14.21 -22.25
N ILE A 23 1.09 14.38 -23.17
CA ILE A 23 0.30 13.26 -23.72
C ILE A 23 1.17 12.30 -24.53
N ARG A 24 2.16 12.82 -25.29
CA ARG A 24 3.04 12.02 -26.14
C ARG A 24 4.10 11.26 -25.34
N ASP A 25 4.67 11.91 -24.33
CA ASP A 25 5.87 11.44 -23.65
C ASP A 25 5.56 10.80 -22.28
N VAL A 26 4.46 11.20 -21.64
CA VAL A 26 4.12 10.81 -20.27
C VAL A 26 2.78 10.06 -20.25
N LYS A 27 2.84 8.75 -20.01
CA LYS A 27 1.63 7.94 -19.75
C LYS A 27 0.86 8.53 -18.56
N ALA A 28 -0.45 8.24 -18.47
CA ALA A 28 -1.30 8.72 -17.37
C ALA A 28 -0.69 8.47 -15.97
N GLU A 29 0.01 7.35 -15.80
CA GLU A 29 0.79 7.01 -14.61
C GLU A 29 1.82 8.11 -14.24
N GLY A 30 2.62 8.56 -15.21
CA GLY A 30 3.65 9.56 -14.99
C GLY A 30 3.09 10.96 -14.69
N LEU A 31 1.86 11.25 -15.09
CA LEU A 31 1.18 12.51 -14.72
C LEU A 31 0.78 12.50 -13.24
N ILE A 32 0.27 11.37 -12.75
CA ILE A 32 -0.09 11.19 -11.34
C ILE A 32 1.17 11.22 -10.47
N GLU A 33 2.24 10.55 -10.90
CA GLU A 33 3.54 10.60 -10.22
C GLU A 33 4.10 12.03 -10.16
N ARG A 34 4.02 12.78 -11.27
CA ARG A 34 4.47 14.18 -11.34
C ARG A 34 3.70 15.08 -10.38
N ARG A 35 2.39 14.87 -10.24
CA ARG A 35 1.59 15.61 -9.27
C ARG A 35 2.04 15.32 -7.84
N LEU A 36 2.25 14.04 -7.49
CA LEU A 36 2.68 13.67 -6.15
C LEU A 36 4.09 14.20 -5.85
N SER A 37 5.02 14.08 -6.78
CA SER A 37 6.38 14.60 -6.61
C SER A 37 6.39 16.13 -6.52
N GLY A 38 5.59 16.82 -7.33
CA GLY A 38 5.40 18.26 -7.24
C GLY A 38 4.80 18.68 -5.89
N ALA A 39 3.75 17.99 -5.43
CA ALA A 39 3.13 18.26 -4.14
C ALA A 39 4.11 18.04 -2.98
N LEU A 40 4.87 16.96 -2.99
CA LEU A 40 5.92 16.70 -1.99
C LEU A 40 7.06 17.71 -2.07
N GLY A 41 7.41 18.19 -3.27
CA GLY A 41 8.41 19.23 -3.46
C GLY A 41 8.00 20.61 -2.94
N THR A 42 6.69 20.86 -2.77
CA THR A 42 6.21 22.08 -2.09
C THR A 42 6.28 21.98 -0.58
N LEU A 43 6.41 20.76 -0.03
CA LEU A 43 6.65 20.58 1.39
C LEU A 43 8.11 20.93 1.69
N GLY A 44 8.37 21.58 2.82
CA GLY A 44 9.74 21.75 3.30
C GLY A 44 10.41 20.39 3.48
N THR A 45 11.73 20.34 3.35
CA THR A 45 12.54 19.10 3.43
C THR A 45 12.21 18.27 4.66
N ASP A 46 11.94 18.92 5.79
CA ASP A 46 11.54 18.24 7.01
C ASP A 46 10.18 17.51 6.89
N LEU A 47 9.17 18.15 6.30
CA LEU A 47 7.86 17.52 6.15
C LEU A 47 7.87 16.47 5.04
N GLN A 48 8.74 16.62 4.04
CA GLN A 48 8.85 15.69 2.93
C GLN A 48 9.25 14.28 3.40
N ASP A 49 10.26 14.15 4.25
CA ASP A 49 10.69 12.84 4.77
C ASP A 49 9.59 12.16 5.61
N ALA A 50 8.92 12.95 6.45
CA ALA A 50 7.78 12.48 7.24
C ALA A 50 6.62 12.01 6.34
N ALA A 51 6.31 12.78 5.30
CA ALA A 51 5.27 12.45 4.33
C ALA A 51 5.61 11.16 3.56
N ILE A 52 6.87 10.97 3.15
CA ILE A 52 7.31 9.74 2.47
C ILE A 52 7.19 8.53 3.40
N ALA A 53 7.57 8.66 4.67
CA ALA A 53 7.42 7.60 5.67
C ALA A 53 5.94 7.20 5.85
N LEU A 54 5.04 8.19 5.94
CA LEU A 54 3.60 7.97 6.05
C LEU A 54 3.02 7.29 4.80
N LEU A 55 3.36 7.78 3.60
CA LEU A 55 2.92 7.17 2.33
C LEU A 55 3.40 5.72 2.20
N SER A 56 4.59 5.41 2.71
CA SER A 56 5.14 4.06 2.71
C SER A 56 4.34 3.07 3.55
N LEU A 57 3.59 3.53 4.57
CA LEU A 57 2.70 2.69 5.36
C LEU A 57 1.33 2.49 4.70
N MET A 58 0.94 3.39 3.80
CA MET A 58 -0.30 3.29 3.01
C MET A 58 -0.15 2.40 1.77
N VAL A 59 1.03 1.82 1.58
CA VAL A 59 1.33 0.87 0.50
C VAL A 59 1.84 -0.43 1.12
N THR A 60 1.23 -1.55 0.77
CA THR A 60 1.71 -2.86 1.19
C THR A 60 3.04 -3.19 0.51
N PRO A 61 3.82 -4.14 1.03
CA PRO A 61 5.06 -4.60 0.38
C PRO A 61 4.84 -5.11 -1.05
N ASP A 62 3.65 -5.64 -1.31
CA ASP A 62 3.25 -6.15 -2.62
C ASP A 62 2.80 -5.02 -3.58
N GLY A 63 2.89 -3.75 -3.15
CA GLY A 63 2.53 -2.59 -3.96
C GLY A 63 1.03 -2.38 -4.09
N LEU A 64 0.25 -2.84 -3.10
CA LEU A 64 -1.20 -2.61 -3.06
C LEU A 64 -1.53 -1.48 -2.08
N ARG A 65 -2.73 -0.94 -2.21
CA ARG A 65 -3.24 0.07 -1.27
C ARG A 65 -3.42 -0.57 0.12
N ASN A 66 -2.98 0.15 1.13
CA ASN A 66 -3.17 -0.21 2.52
C ASN A 66 -3.95 0.90 3.22
N ARG A 67 -5.00 0.51 3.96
CA ARG A 67 -5.76 1.41 4.81
C ARG A 67 -5.18 1.34 6.22
N ILE A 68 -4.77 2.48 6.76
CA ILE A 68 -4.11 2.57 8.06
C ILE A 68 -4.78 3.62 8.95
N SER A 69 -4.89 3.33 10.25
CA SER A 69 -5.40 4.32 11.22
C SER A 69 -4.35 5.39 11.51
N GLU A 70 -4.78 6.59 11.90
CA GLU A 70 -3.86 7.67 12.30
C GLU A 70 -2.91 7.22 13.42
N VAL A 71 -3.48 6.57 14.44
CA VAL A 71 -2.75 6.12 15.63
C VAL A 71 -1.70 5.08 15.25
N ASP A 72 -2.04 4.12 14.39
CA ASP A 72 -1.09 3.11 13.92
C ASP A 72 -0.01 3.72 13.03
N ALA A 73 -0.37 4.66 12.15
CA ALA A 73 0.57 5.29 11.23
C ALA A 73 1.64 6.09 12.00
N ILE A 74 1.20 6.92 12.94
CA ILE A 74 2.10 7.72 13.78
C ILE A 74 2.90 6.80 14.71
N GLY A 75 2.23 5.87 15.40
CA GLY A 75 2.87 4.97 16.36
C GLY A 75 4.02 4.17 15.74
N ARG A 76 3.81 3.60 14.55
CA ARG A 76 4.85 2.83 13.84
C ARG A 76 6.05 3.67 13.43
N ILE A 77 5.84 4.92 13.02
CA ILE A 77 6.96 5.80 12.63
C ILE A 77 7.72 6.28 13.86
N VAL A 78 7.03 6.65 14.93
CA VAL A 78 7.68 7.06 16.19
C VAL A 78 8.47 5.91 16.81
N GLU A 79 7.96 4.68 16.72
CA GLU A 79 8.69 3.48 17.16
C GLU A 79 9.96 3.21 16.33
N ALA A 80 9.88 3.38 15.00
CA ALA A 80 11.02 3.17 14.11
C ALA A 80 12.05 4.31 14.15
N GLU A 81 11.58 5.55 14.33
CA GLU A 81 12.36 6.77 14.30
C GLU A 81 11.98 7.65 15.52
N PRO A 82 12.57 7.42 16.70
CA PRO A 82 12.23 8.16 17.92
C PRO A 82 12.46 9.67 17.84
N SER A 83 13.24 10.14 16.85
CA SER A 83 13.46 11.55 16.56
C SER A 83 12.28 12.21 15.83
N ALA A 84 11.32 11.43 15.31
CA ALA A 84 10.14 11.95 14.65
C ALA A 84 9.11 12.43 15.70
N SER A 85 8.88 13.73 15.76
CA SER A 85 7.80 14.29 16.59
C SER A 85 6.43 13.91 16.02
N SER A 86 5.53 13.44 16.89
CA SER A 86 4.13 13.15 16.54
C SER A 86 3.44 14.34 15.87
N GLU A 87 3.70 15.57 16.36
CA GLU A 87 3.14 16.79 15.76
C GLU A 87 3.61 17.00 14.32
N ARG A 88 4.86 16.66 14.01
CA ARG A 88 5.41 16.77 12.65
C ARG A 88 4.73 15.78 11.71
N LEU A 89 4.47 14.56 12.19
CA LEU A 89 3.77 13.52 11.42
C LEU A 89 2.31 13.91 11.16
N GLN A 90 1.61 14.46 12.17
CA GLN A 90 0.24 14.95 12.00
C GLN A 90 0.17 16.11 11.00
N ARG A 91 1.10 17.06 11.08
CA ARG A 91 1.18 18.15 10.08
C ARG A 91 1.44 17.61 8.68
N ALA A 92 2.36 16.66 8.54
CA ALA A 92 2.64 16.03 7.25
C ALA A 92 1.40 15.29 6.69
N LEU A 93 0.66 14.57 7.53
CA LEU A 93 -0.62 13.93 7.16
C LEU A 93 -1.65 14.96 6.69
N ALA A 94 -1.84 16.04 7.44
CA ALA A 94 -2.78 17.09 7.08
C ALA A 94 -2.43 17.75 5.74
N GLU A 95 -1.14 18.00 5.47
CA GLU A 95 -0.69 18.51 4.18
C GLU A 95 -0.92 17.49 3.06
N LEU A 96 -0.65 16.20 3.29
CA LEU A 96 -0.92 15.14 2.32
C LEU A 96 -2.41 15.05 1.94
N VAL A 97 -3.32 15.21 2.91
CA VAL A 97 -4.77 15.22 2.64
C VAL A 97 -5.15 16.41 1.74
N LYS A 98 -4.57 17.59 1.95
CA LYS A 98 -4.82 18.77 1.10
C LYS A 98 -4.45 18.55 -0.36
N THR A 99 -3.43 17.73 -0.64
CA THR A 99 -3.02 17.39 -2.02
C THR A 99 -4.08 16.58 -2.79
N ARG A 100 -5.05 15.99 -2.06
CA ARG A 100 -6.05 15.03 -2.55
C ARG A 100 -5.48 13.72 -3.09
N LEU A 101 -4.23 13.40 -2.74
CA LEU A 101 -3.59 12.13 -3.10
C LEU A 101 -3.79 11.08 -2.00
N VAL A 102 -4.04 11.54 -0.79
CA VAL A 102 -4.47 10.73 0.35
C VAL A 102 -5.92 11.06 0.66
N ARG A 103 -6.73 10.02 0.86
CA ARG A 103 -8.11 10.12 1.33
C ARG A 103 -8.12 9.93 2.84
N GLU A 104 -8.79 10.84 3.52
CA GLU A 104 -9.16 10.72 4.93
C GLU A 104 -10.58 10.15 5.01
N GLU A 105 -10.78 9.17 5.87
CA GLU A 105 -12.09 8.58 6.13
C GLU A 105 -12.27 8.36 7.63
N VAL A 106 -13.37 8.89 8.18
CA VAL A 106 -13.73 8.72 9.59
C VAL A 106 -14.66 7.50 9.70
N GLN A 107 -14.25 6.49 10.47
CA GLN A 107 -15.03 5.29 10.73
C GLN A 107 -14.91 4.89 12.20
N ASP A 108 -16.03 4.57 12.85
CA ASP A 108 -16.08 4.07 14.24
C ASP A 108 -15.28 4.94 15.24
N ASN A 109 -15.37 6.27 15.07
CA ASN A 109 -14.64 7.27 15.86
C ASN A 109 -13.10 7.21 15.72
N ALA A 110 -12.61 6.62 14.63
CA ALA A 110 -11.20 6.61 14.24
C ALA A 110 -11.01 7.20 12.84
N ILE A 111 -9.85 7.80 12.59
CA ILE A 111 -9.48 8.36 11.30
C ILE A 111 -8.58 7.37 10.56
N TYR A 112 -8.95 7.04 9.34
CA TYR A 112 -8.22 6.16 8.44
C TYR A 112 -7.72 6.93 7.23
N TYR A 113 -6.55 6.52 6.75
CA TYR A 113 -5.91 7.08 5.58
C TYR A 113 -5.62 6.00 4.54
N GLU A 114 -5.84 6.34 3.28
CA GLU A 114 -5.55 5.49 2.12
C GLU A 114 -5.07 6.36 0.95
N ILE A 115 -4.16 5.85 0.12
CA ILE A 115 -3.84 6.51 -1.15
C ILE A 115 -5.00 6.39 -2.14
N VAL A 116 -5.24 7.46 -2.88
CA VAL A 116 -6.37 7.56 -3.81
C VAL A 116 -6.16 6.73 -5.08
N SER A 117 -4.91 6.51 -5.47
CA SER A 117 -4.53 5.90 -6.74
C SER A 117 -3.57 4.72 -6.54
N GLU A 118 -3.90 3.57 -7.13
CA GLU A 118 -3.03 2.39 -7.14
C GLU A 118 -1.74 2.61 -7.94
N PHE A 119 -1.76 3.53 -8.91
CA PHE A 119 -0.60 3.87 -9.72
C PHE A 119 0.50 4.56 -8.91
N LEU A 120 0.18 5.08 -7.73
CA LEU A 120 1.18 5.66 -6.82
C LEU A 120 1.99 4.60 -6.09
N ALA A 121 1.47 3.38 -5.94
CA ALA A 121 2.14 2.37 -5.12
C ALA A 121 3.54 1.98 -5.65
N PRO A 122 3.76 1.75 -6.96
CA PRO A 122 5.10 1.51 -7.51
C PRO A 122 6.08 2.67 -7.30
N TRP A 123 5.58 3.91 -7.38
CA TRP A 123 6.38 5.12 -7.16
C TRP A 123 6.77 5.27 -5.68
N ILE A 124 5.81 5.14 -4.77
CA ILE A 124 6.03 5.20 -3.32
C ILE A 124 7.05 4.13 -2.90
N ALA A 125 6.92 2.90 -3.41
CA ALA A 125 7.87 1.83 -3.14
C ALA A 125 9.29 2.11 -3.67
N ARG A 126 9.43 2.91 -4.73
CA ARG A 126 10.73 3.36 -5.25
C ARG A 126 11.36 4.44 -4.37
N VAL A 127 10.58 5.46 -4.02
CA VAL A 127 11.02 6.57 -3.16
C VAL A 127 11.37 6.07 -1.77
N ARG A 128 10.59 5.13 -1.23
CA ARG A 128 10.89 4.44 0.03
C ARG A 128 12.27 3.77 -0.01
N ARG A 129 12.56 2.97 -1.04
CA ARG A 129 13.86 2.31 -1.19
C ARG A 129 15.00 3.31 -1.28
N GLN A 130 14.78 4.44 -1.95
CA GLN A 130 15.77 5.51 -2.05
C GLN A 130 16.02 6.19 -0.68
N ARG A 131 14.98 6.41 0.10
CA ARG A 131 15.08 6.91 1.48
C ARG A 131 15.87 5.93 2.36
N GLU A 132 15.54 4.64 2.29
CA GLU A 132 16.24 3.59 3.04
C GLU A 132 17.73 3.50 2.64
N SER A 133 18.07 3.66 1.35
CA SER A 133 19.47 3.71 0.91
C SER A 133 20.23 4.93 1.44
N ASN A 134 19.57 6.09 1.53
CA ASN A 134 20.20 7.31 2.04
C ASN A 134 20.50 7.18 3.55
N LEU A 135 19.58 6.57 4.31
CA LEU A 135 19.75 6.32 5.74
C LEU A 135 20.84 5.28 6.04
N THR A 136 20.96 4.24 5.20
CA THR A 136 21.99 3.20 5.38
C THR A 136 23.38 3.64 4.95
N CYS A 137 23.51 4.46 3.90
CA CYS A 137 24.80 4.99 3.47
C CYS A 137 25.40 5.97 4.49
N SER A 138 24.58 6.83 5.10
CA SER A 138 25.03 7.76 6.14
C SER A 138 25.45 7.09 7.45
N ARG A 139 25.09 5.82 7.70
CA ARG A 139 25.38 5.09 8.94
C ARG A 139 26.69 4.27 8.89
N ASN A 140 27.27 4.07 7.71
CA ASN A 140 28.45 3.22 7.53
C ASN A 140 29.80 3.96 7.65
N GLU A 141 29.82 5.23 8.07
CA GLU A 141 31.06 6.00 8.26
C GLU A 141 31.64 5.97 9.69
N LEU A 142 31.18 5.07 10.57
CA LEU A 142 31.80 4.87 11.88
C LEU A 142 32.19 3.40 12.11
N PRO A 143 33.48 3.03 12.03
CA PRO A 143 33.93 1.73 12.48
C PRO A 143 34.09 1.76 14.00
N GLY A 144 33.17 1.10 14.70
CA GLY A 144 33.39 0.65 16.07
C GLY A 144 32.36 1.14 17.09
N ALA A 145 31.37 0.29 17.38
CA ALA A 145 31.01 -0.06 18.75
C ALA A 145 29.89 -1.12 18.73
N LEU A 146 30.17 -2.23 19.40
CA LEU A 146 29.21 -3.26 19.78
C LEU A 146 28.04 -2.64 20.56
N GLY A 147 26.80 -3.00 20.22
CA GLY A 147 25.63 -2.56 20.99
C GLY A 147 24.30 -2.97 20.37
N SER A 148 23.89 -4.21 20.63
CA SER A 148 22.53 -4.74 20.73
C SER A 148 21.32 -3.82 20.43
N GLY A 149 20.42 -4.30 19.56
CA GLY A 149 19.04 -3.81 19.42
C GLY A 149 18.53 -3.91 17.98
N PHE A 150 18.42 -5.11 17.41
CA PHE A 150 17.14 -5.76 17.08
C PHE A 150 16.18 -4.91 16.22
N TRP A 151 15.87 -5.42 15.01
CA TRP A 151 14.86 -4.96 14.02
C TRP A 151 15.28 -3.96 12.93
N PHE A 152 16.29 -4.30 12.12
CA PHE A 152 16.40 -3.74 10.76
C PHE A 152 16.91 -4.84 9.82
N CYS A 153 16.02 -5.77 9.42
CA CYS A 153 16.32 -6.72 8.33
C CYS A 153 15.10 -7.44 7.70
N CYS A 154 13.87 -7.28 8.21
CA CYS A 154 12.71 -8.01 7.67
C CYS A 154 11.57 -7.08 7.25
N TRP A 155 11.77 -6.29 6.20
CA TRP A 155 10.64 -5.86 5.37
C TRP A 155 10.94 -6.01 3.88
N SER A 156 11.38 -7.21 3.50
CA SER A 156 11.37 -7.71 2.11
C SER A 156 10.21 -8.70 1.94
N PRO A 157 9.32 -8.54 0.94
CA PRO A 157 8.49 -9.64 0.48
C PRO A 157 9.36 -10.52 -0.43
N ARG A 158 9.13 -11.85 -0.40
CA ARG A 158 9.64 -12.88 -1.33
C ARG A 158 10.90 -13.65 -0.90
N LEU A 159 10.67 -14.72 -0.13
CA LEU A 159 11.19 -16.09 -0.37
C LEU A 159 10.63 -17.03 0.70
N ARG A 160 9.40 -17.51 0.50
CA ARG A 160 8.87 -18.66 1.25
C ARG A 160 9.14 -19.91 0.41
N LEU A 161 10.35 -20.44 0.53
CA LEU A 161 10.73 -21.77 0.04
C LEU A 161 11.50 -22.47 1.17
N LEU A 162 10.75 -23.10 2.06
CA LEU A 162 11.20 -24.13 2.99
C LEU A 162 10.30 -25.33 2.69
N SER A 163 10.79 -26.30 1.90
CA SER A 163 11.62 -27.41 2.40
C SER A 163 10.92 -28.11 3.57
N GLN A 164 9.92 -28.92 3.23
CA GLN A 164 9.42 -29.96 4.11
C GLN A 164 10.21 -31.23 3.82
N SER A 165 11.10 -31.60 4.74
CA SER A 165 11.64 -32.96 4.84
C SER A 165 11.63 -33.37 6.31
N GLY A 166 10.48 -33.90 6.74
CA GLY A 166 10.29 -34.57 8.01
C GLY A 166 9.66 -35.94 7.74
N ALA A 167 10.40 -36.99 8.09
CA ALA A 167 10.12 -38.39 7.79
C ALA A 167 8.85 -38.95 8.46
N PRO A 168 8.34 -40.11 8.01
CA PRO A 168 6.96 -40.55 8.24
C PRO A 168 6.78 -41.33 9.54
N LEU A 169 5.73 -41.02 10.30
CA LEU A 169 5.23 -41.86 11.37
C LEU A 169 4.15 -42.82 10.83
N LYS A 170 4.31 -44.08 11.22
CA LYS A 170 3.53 -45.27 10.81
C LYS A 170 2.02 -45.15 11.11
N PRO A 171 1.15 -45.77 10.28
CA PRO A 171 -0.27 -45.90 10.59
C PRO A 171 -0.52 -47.10 11.52
N SER A 172 -1.24 -46.88 12.62
CA SER A 172 -1.81 -47.93 13.45
C SER A 172 -3.33 -47.98 13.29
N ALA A 173 -3.85 -49.19 13.33
CA ALA A 173 -5.09 -49.64 12.77
C ALA A 173 -6.34 -49.33 13.62
N GLY A 174 -7.46 -49.16 12.89
CA GLY A 174 -8.77 -49.69 13.26
C GLY A 174 -9.66 -48.79 14.12
N ASN A 175 -10.79 -48.36 13.56
CA ASN A 175 -12.00 -49.16 13.75
C ASN A 175 -13.08 -48.86 12.71
N LYS A 176 -13.74 -49.93 12.30
CA LYS A 176 -14.89 -50.00 11.38
C LYS A 176 -16.17 -49.60 12.11
N ARG A 177 -17.15 -49.15 11.31
CA ARG A 177 -18.63 -49.30 11.42
C ARG A 177 -19.33 -47.94 11.42
N LEU A 178 -20.50 -47.76 10.82
CA LEU A 178 -21.29 -48.45 9.79
C LEU A 178 -22.55 -47.56 9.67
N ARG A 179 -23.11 -47.42 8.46
CA ARG A 179 -24.53 -47.06 8.16
C ARG A 179 -24.91 -45.57 8.35
N ARG A 180 -25.82 -44.97 7.57
CA ARG A 180 -26.80 -45.46 6.57
C ARG A 180 -27.35 -44.26 5.77
N ASN A 181 -27.58 -44.49 4.48
CA ASN A 181 -28.67 -44.06 3.58
C ASN A 181 -29.62 -42.90 3.93
N GLY A 182 -29.83 -42.06 2.90
CA GLY A 182 -31.08 -41.35 2.53
C GLY A 182 -30.74 -40.39 1.38
N LYS A 183 -30.96 -40.64 0.08
CA LYS A 183 -32.18 -40.90 -0.73
C LYS A 183 -33.26 -39.81 -0.63
N GLY A 184 -33.56 -39.22 -1.79
CA GLY A 184 -34.63 -38.25 -2.11
C GLY A 184 -34.03 -37.16 -3.01
N SER A 185 -34.11 -37.23 -4.36
CA SER A 185 -35.24 -36.86 -5.24
C SER A 185 -35.76 -35.45 -4.91
N GLU A 186 -36.08 -34.55 -5.83
CA GLU A 186 -36.80 -34.70 -7.08
C GLU A 186 -36.80 -33.34 -7.81
N THR A 187 -36.92 -33.44 -9.14
CA THR A 187 -37.35 -32.48 -10.18
C THR A 187 -38.00 -31.13 -9.77
N ASP A 188 -37.84 -30.10 -10.62
CA ASP A 188 -38.80 -29.80 -11.72
C ASP A 188 -38.80 -28.30 -12.17
N LYS A 189 -39.15 -28.10 -13.45
CA LYS A 189 -39.69 -26.88 -14.14
C LYS A 189 -38.70 -25.77 -14.54
N THR A 190 -38.21 -25.68 -15.78
CA THR A 190 -38.88 -25.21 -17.02
C THR A 190 -39.99 -24.16 -16.83
N HIS A 191 -39.80 -22.92 -17.34
CA HIS A 191 -40.63 -22.31 -18.42
C HIS A 191 -40.27 -20.84 -18.77
N SER A 192 -39.98 -20.60 -20.05
CA SER A 192 -40.56 -19.59 -20.98
C SER A 192 -40.76 -18.11 -20.62
N LYS A 193 -40.16 -17.21 -21.42
CA LYS A 193 -40.78 -16.25 -22.39
C LYS A 193 -39.74 -15.17 -22.79
N LYS A 194 -39.31 -14.96 -24.04
CA LYS A 194 -39.95 -14.66 -25.34
C LYS A 194 -40.48 -13.22 -25.48
N ARG A 195 -40.00 -12.54 -26.55
CA ARG A 195 -40.51 -11.33 -27.26
C ARG A 195 -40.05 -9.97 -26.69
N ARG A 196 -39.80 -8.92 -27.48
CA ARG A 196 -39.86 -8.58 -28.93
C ARG A 196 -39.07 -7.24 -29.07
N GLN A 197 -38.21 -7.06 -30.07
CA GLN A 197 -38.47 -6.22 -31.26
C GLN A 197 -39.32 -4.97 -31.04
N SER A 198 -38.72 -3.80 -31.20
CA SER A 198 -39.06 -2.83 -32.24
C SER A 198 -37.78 -2.08 -32.62
#